data_AF-A0A536BV14-F1
#
_entry.id   AF-A0A536BV14-F1
#
_cell.length_a   1.000
_cell.length_b   1.000
_cell.length_c   1.000
_cell.angle_alpha   90.00
_cell.angle_beta   90.00
_cell.angle_gamma   90.00
#
_symmetry.space_group_name_H-M   'P 1'
#
loop_
_entity.id
_entity.type
_entity.pdbx_description
1 polymer ?
#
loop_
_entity_poly.entity_id
_entity_poly.type
_entity_poly.pdbx_seq_one_letter_code
_entity_poly.pdbx_strand_id
1 'polypeptide(L)'
;MNGSIVLARRVHLAATWVFLAAILLQVFLVGLVLFAGGNIDNHRQFGYSIIFVALAVLLTALWARVPRRDGWMAAAVLGLYIVQTSFPQFKASAPVVAALHPVFAILLFWLGLVVARRARELYQSALAQRSGSTVVEPATTETR
;
A
#
# COMPACT_ATOMS: atom_id res chain seq x y z
N MET A 1 -1.48 26.32 -4.22
CA MET A 1 -1.19 25.20 -3.28
C MET A 1 -1.74 23.82 -3.72
N ASN A 2 -2.31 23.67 -4.93
CA ASN A 2 -2.97 22.40 -5.35
C ASN A 2 -2.02 21.38 -6.02
N GLY A 3 -0.84 21.78 -6.46
CA GLY A 3 0.13 20.87 -7.10
C GLY A 3 0.71 19.83 -6.13
N SER A 4 0.99 20.24 -4.88
CA SER A 4 1.58 19.37 -3.86
C SER A 4 0.63 18.24 -3.44
N ILE A 5 -0.68 18.49 -3.35
CA ILE A 5 -1.66 17.46 -2.96
C ILE A 5 -1.87 16.41 -4.06
N VAL A 6 -1.87 16.82 -5.33
CA VAL A 6 -1.96 15.90 -6.47
C VAL A 6 -0.73 14.98 -6.51
N LEU A 7 0.47 15.54 -6.31
CA LEU A 7 1.70 14.77 -6.22
C LEU A 7 1.66 13.79 -5.04
N ALA A 8 1.29 14.25 -3.84
CA ALA A 8 1.22 13.40 -2.65
C ALA A 8 0.24 12.22 -2.84
N ARG A 9 -0.93 12.47 -3.43
CA ARG A 9 -1.91 11.40 -3.75
C ARG A 9 -1.40 10.43 -4.82
N ARG A 10 -0.65 10.91 -5.82
CA ARG A 10 -0.01 10.06 -6.83
C ARG A 10 1.07 9.17 -6.20
N VAL A 11 1.91 9.73 -5.33
CA VAL A 11 2.95 8.98 -4.61
C VAL A 11 2.32 7.94 -3.69
N HIS A 12 1.27 8.29 -2.95
CA HIS A 12 0.54 7.32 -2.13
C HIS A 12 -0.06 6.19 -2.95
N LEU A 13 -0.71 6.50 -4.08
CA LEU A 13 -1.21 5.49 -5.00
C LEU A 13 -0.09 4.57 -5.50
N ALA A 14 1.04 5.13 -5.93
CA ALA A 14 2.19 4.33 -6.37
C ALA A 14 2.72 3.42 -5.26
N ALA A 15 2.87 3.94 -4.03
CA ALA A 15 3.30 3.15 -2.88
C ALA A 15 2.37 1.95 -2.61
N THR A 16 1.05 2.14 -2.75
CA THR A 16 0.08 1.04 -2.56
C THR A 16 0.22 -0.05 -3.63
N TRP A 17 0.51 0.31 -4.89
CA TRP A 17 0.76 -0.68 -5.95
C TRP A 17 2.10 -1.39 -5.79
N VAL A 18 3.15 -0.69 -5.36
CA VAL A 18 4.43 -1.30 -5.01
C VAL A 18 4.24 -2.31 -3.87
N PHE A 19 3.45 -1.97 -2.87
CA PHE A 19 3.08 -2.89 -1.79
C PHE A 19 2.39 -4.15 -2.31
N LEU A 20 1.35 -4.01 -3.16
CA LEU A 20 0.66 -5.15 -3.76
C LEU A 20 1.60 -6.04 -4.59
N ALA A 21 2.44 -5.44 -5.42
CA ALA A 21 3.43 -6.18 -6.20
C ALA A 21 4.43 -6.92 -5.31
N ALA A 22 4.84 -6.32 -4.19
CA ALA A 22 5.73 -6.97 -3.23
C ALA A 22 5.07 -8.18 -2.55
N ILE A 23 3.77 -8.10 -2.21
CA ILE A 23 3.03 -9.26 -1.68
C ILE A 23 2.91 -10.37 -2.73
N LEU A 24 2.63 -10.05 -3.99
CA LEU A 24 2.59 -11.06 -5.06
C LEU A 24 3.96 -11.71 -5.26
N LEU A 25 5.03 -10.93 -5.21
CA LEU A 25 6.40 -11.45 -5.29
C LEU A 25 6.70 -12.37 -4.10
N GLN A 26 6.24 -12.06 -2.88
CA GLN A 26 6.36 -12.96 -1.72
C GLN A 26 5.70 -14.32 -1.94
N VAL A 27 4.48 -14.33 -2.48
CA VAL A 27 3.74 -15.56 -2.82
C VAL A 27 4.49 -16.35 -3.88
N PHE A 28 5.03 -15.68 -4.90
CA PHE A 28 5.88 -16.33 -5.91
C PHE A 28 7.15 -16.93 -5.29
N LEU A 29 7.85 -16.21 -4.41
CA LEU A 29 9.09 -16.70 -3.79
C LEU A 29 8.87 -17.95 -2.94
N VAL A 30 7.78 -18.02 -2.15
CA VAL A 30 7.45 -19.27 -1.43
C VAL A 30 7.03 -20.37 -2.41
N GLY A 31 6.34 -20.03 -3.51
CA GLY A 31 6.06 -20.96 -4.59
C GLY A 31 7.32 -21.57 -5.20
N LEU A 32 8.37 -20.78 -5.44
CA LEU A 32 9.66 -21.30 -5.91
C LEU A 32 10.28 -22.30 -4.93
N VAL A 33 10.19 -22.05 -3.62
CA VAL A 33 10.66 -23.00 -2.60
C VAL A 33 9.89 -24.32 -2.71
N LEU A 34 8.57 -24.25 -2.83
CA LEU A 34 7.70 -25.44 -2.84
C LEU A 34 7.77 -26.26 -4.13
N PHE A 35 7.94 -25.60 -5.28
CA PHE A 35 7.76 -26.23 -6.59
C PHE A 35 9.02 -26.28 -7.45
N ALA A 36 10.07 -25.53 -7.12
CA ALA A 36 11.26 -25.39 -7.95
C ALA A 36 12.59 -25.45 -7.18
N GLY A 37 12.58 -25.88 -5.92
CA GLY A 37 13.80 -25.98 -5.09
C GLY A 37 14.42 -24.61 -4.75
N GLY A 38 13.62 -23.54 -4.77
CA GLY A 38 14.08 -22.19 -4.47
C GLY A 38 14.57 -22.02 -3.02
N ASN A 39 15.38 -20.98 -2.79
CA ASN A 39 15.92 -20.67 -1.47
C ASN A 39 14.89 -19.97 -0.57
N ILE A 40 14.58 -20.58 0.58
CA ILE A 40 13.66 -20.01 1.58
C ILE A 40 14.14 -18.67 2.15
N ASP A 41 15.45 -18.42 2.18
CA ASP A 41 15.98 -17.15 2.67
C ASP A 41 15.63 -15.97 1.76
N ASN A 42 15.45 -16.19 0.46
CA ASN A 42 14.98 -15.14 -0.45
C ASN A 42 13.57 -14.69 -0.08
N HIS A 43 12.67 -15.64 0.18
CA HIS A 43 11.32 -15.35 0.67
C HIS A 43 11.37 -14.62 2.02
N ARG A 44 12.17 -15.11 2.97
CA ARG A 44 12.27 -14.52 4.31
C ARG A 44 12.83 -13.09 4.31
N GLN A 45 13.99 -12.89 3.69
CA GLN A 45 14.69 -11.60 3.69
C GLN A 45 13.92 -10.54 2.90
N PHE A 46 13.39 -10.91 1.73
CA PHE A 46 12.48 -10.02 0.99
C PHE A 46 11.20 -9.75 1.81
N GLY A 47 10.75 -10.71 2.61
CA GLY A 47 9.55 -10.57 3.44
C GLY A 47 9.74 -9.46 4.47
N TYR A 48 10.89 -9.46 5.14
CA TYR A 48 11.24 -8.44 6.13
C TYR A 48 11.38 -7.04 5.53
N SER A 49 11.84 -6.90 4.29
CA SER A 49 11.98 -5.58 3.66
C SER A 49 10.63 -4.93 3.32
N ILE A 50 9.55 -5.71 3.22
CA ILE A 50 8.20 -5.17 2.95
C ILE A 50 7.71 -4.25 4.06
N ILE A 51 8.27 -4.32 5.28
CA ILE A 51 7.94 -3.37 6.35
C ILE A 51 8.18 -1.92 5.92
N PHE A 52 9.23 -1.66 5.14
CA PHE A 52 9.55 -0.31 4.66
C PHE A 52 8.51 0.17 3.65
N VAL A 53 7.99 -0.73 2.82
CA VAL A 53 6.93 -0.42 1.86
C VAL A 53 5.59 -0.21 2.57
N ALA A 54 5.25 -1.04 3.56
CA ALA A 54 4.05 -0.87 4.39
C ALA A 54 4.10 0.46 5.17
N LEU A 55 5.26 0.81 5.71
CA LEU A 55 5.49 2.10 6.36
C LEU A 55 5.35 3.25 5.36
N ALA A 56 5.91 3.11 4.16
CA ALA A 56 5.73 4.11 3.09
C ALA A 56 4.25 4.31 2.74
N VAL A 57 3.43 3.24 2.67
CA VAL A 57 1.98 3.37 2.46
C VAL A 57 1.34 4.22 3.57
N LEU A 58 1.67 4.00 4.83
CA LEU A 58 1.15 4.80 5.95
C LEU A 58 1.62 6.25 5.89
N LEU A 59 2.93 6.49 5.76
CA LEU A 59 3.49 7.85 5.75
C LEU A 59 2.97 8.66 4.57
N THR A 60 2.87 8.05 3.39
CA THR A 60 2.31 8.71 2.20
C THR A 60 0.81 8.95 2.32
N ALA A 61 0.04 8.09 3.02
CA ALA A 61 -1.37 8.36 3.33
C ALA A 61 -1.53 9.63 4.17
N LEU A 62 -0.71 9.76 5.23
CA LEU A 62 -0.71 10.94 6.10
C LEU A 62 -0.33 12.20 5.31
N TRP A 63 0.72 12.13 4.48
CA TRP A 63 1.15 13.23 3.64
C TRP A 63 0.11 13.63 2.58
N ALA A 64 -0.56 12.65 1.97
CA ALA A 64 -1.64 12.84 1.01
C ALA A 64 -2.95 13.35 1.65
N ARG A 65 -2.97 13.51 2.98
CA ARG A 65 -4.12 13.98 3.77
C ARG A 65 -5.39 13.20 3.43
N VAL A 66 -5.28 11.88 3.38
CA VAL A 66 -6.42 11.00 3.12
C VAL A 66 -7.47 11.14 4.23
N PRO A 67 -8.75 10.84 3.97
CA PRO A 67 -9.78 10.80 5.00
C PRO A 67 -9.37 9.90 6.17
N ARG A 68 -9.79 10.25 7.40
CA ARG A 68 -9.41 9.54 8.64
C ARG A 68 -9.62 8.02 8.56
N ARG A 69 -10.72 7.58 7.95
CA ARG A 69 -11.01 6.15 7.71
C ARG A 69 -9.92 5.48 6.87
N ASP A 70 -9.50 6.11 5.79
CA ASP A 70 -8.49 5.57 4.87
C ASP A 70 -7.10 5.57 5.53
N GLY A 71 -6.81 6.57 6.36
CA GLY A 71 -5.61 6.59 7.21
C GLY A 71 -5.55 5.40 8.18
N TRP A 72 -6.66 5.06 8.83
CA TRP A 72 -6.74 3.85 9.66
C TRP A 72 -6.57 2.56 8.87
N MET A 73 -7.06 2.49 7.63
CA MET A 73 -6.83 1.34 6.76
C MET A 73 -5.35 1.20 6.37
N ALA A 74 -4.67 2.30 6.08
CA ALA A 74 -3.22 2.29 5.83
C ALA A 74 -2.43 1.87 7.09
N ALA A 75 -2.84 2.33 8.28
CA ALA A 75 -2.25 1.86 9.53
C ALA A 75 -2.52 0.38 9.78
N ALA A 76 -3.72 -0.11 9.43
CA ALA A 76 -4.06 -1.52 9.52
C ALA A 76 -3.25 -2.39 8.55
N VAL A 77 -2.87 -1.89 7.36
CA VAL A 77 -1.91 -2.59 6.47
C VAL A 77 -0.58 -2.83 7.20
N LEU A 78 -0.02 -1.81 7.84
CA LEU A 78 1.22 -1.95 8.60
C LEU A 78 1.06 -2.90 9.80
N GLY A 79 -0.01 -2.74 10.58
CA GLY A 79 -0.28 -3.59 11.74
C GLY A 79 -0.47 -5.06 11.34
N LEU A 80 -1.25 -5.32 10.29
CA LEU A 80 -1.50 -6.66 9.78
C LEU A 80 -0.23 -7.29 9.17
N TYR A 81 0.62 -6.50 8.52
CA TYR A 81 1.95 -6.95 8.09
C TYR A 81 2.81 -7.40 9.27
N ILE A 82 2.82 -6.65 10.38
CA ILE A 82 3.58 -7.02 11.58
C ILE A 82 3.04 -8.34 12.14
N VAL A 83 1.72 -8.41 12.34
CA VAL A 83 1.05 -9.61 12.84
C VAL A 83 1.41 -10.82 11.99
N GLN A 84 1.20 -10.77 10.67
CA GLN A 84 1.41 -11.93 9.80
C GLN A 84 2.88 -12.38 9.71
N THR A 85 3.82 -11.44 9.80
CA THR A 85 5.26 -11.72 9.77
C THR A 85 5.74 -12.43 11.04
N SER A 86 5.05 -12.25 12.17
CA SER A 86 5.38 -12.93 13.43
C SER A 86 4.93 -14.39 13.46
N PHE A 87 3.89 -14.76 12.71
CA PHE A 87 3.26 -16.08 12.82
C PHE A 87 4.18 -17.28 12.49
N PRO A 88 5.07 -17.21 11.49
CA PRO A 88 6.02 -18.29 11.23
C PRO A 88 6.92 -18.66 12.43
N GLN A 89 7.10 -17.76 13.41
CA GLN A 89 7.91 -18.02 14.61
C GLN A 89 7.31 -19.12 15.49
N PHE A 90 5.99 -19.35 15.42
CA PHE A 90 5.30 -20.39 16.20
C PHE A 90 5.39 -21.79 15.56
N LYS A 91 6.14 -21.97 14.47
CA LYS A 91 6.20 -23.25 13.73
C LYS A 91 6.56 -24.45 14.63
N ALA A 92 7.44 -24.26 15.62
CA ALA A 92 7.89 -25.34 16.50
C ALA A 92 6.94 -25.63 17.67
N SER A 93 6.24 -24.62 18.20
CA SER A 93 5.41 -24.72 19.40
C SER A 93 3.91 -24.87 19.11
N ALA A 94 3.43 -24.25 18.03
CA ALA A 94 2.02 -24.23 17.64
C ALA A 94 1.89 -24.19 16.10
N PRO A 95 2.17 -25.30 15.39
CA PRO A 95 2.21 -25.33 13.92
C PRO A 95 0.87 -24.97 13.25
N VAL A 96 -0.27 -25.33 13.87
CA VAL A 96 -1.61 -24.94 13.39
C VAL A 96 -1.80 -23.42 13.47
N VAL A 97 -1.28 -22.77 14.51
CA VAL A 97 -1.30 -21.31 14.62
C VAL A 97 -0.40 -20.68 13.57
N ALA A 98 0.83 -21.18 13.40
CA ALA A 98 1.76 -20.70 12.38
C ALA A 98 1.17 -20.80 10.95
N ALA A 99 0.31 -21.79 10.69
CA ALA A 99 -0.38 -21.97 9.41
C ALA A 99 -1.40 -20.85 9.08
N LEU A 100 -1.71 -19.95 10.01
CA LEU A 100 -2.51 -18.74 9.73
C LEU A 100 -1.72 -17.67 8.96
N HIS A 101 -0.39 -17.77 8.89
CA HIS A 101 0.45 -16.85 8.10
C HIS A 101 -0.07 -16.59 6.67
N PRO A 102 -0.31 -17.60 5.80
CA PRO A 102 -0.86 -17.38 4.46
C PRO A 102 -2.28 -16.79 4.47
N VAL A 103 -3.10 -17.10 5.48
CA VAL A 103 -4.45 -16.51 5.62
C VAL A 103 -4.32 -15.00 5.83
N PHE A 104 -3.43 -14.57 6.73
CA PHE A 104 -3.18 -13.16 6.94
C PHE A 104 -2.51 -12.49 5.73
N ALA A 105 -1.68 -13.18 4.97
CA ALA A 105 -1.14 -12.65 3.71
C ALA A 105 -2.25 -12.34 2.69
N ILE A 106 -3.27 -13.21 2.57
CA ILE A 106 -4.46 -12.96 1.72
C ILE A 106 -5.25 -11.75 2.23
N LEU A 107 -5.51 -11.67 3.54
CA LEU A 107 -6.20 -10.52 4.14
C LEU A 107 -5.42 -9.22 3.95
N LEU A 108 -4.10 -9.28 4.06
CA LEU A 108 -3.19 -8.15 3.85
C LEU A 108 -3.21 -7.68 2.39
N PHE A 109 -3.19 -8.61 1.43
CA PHE A 109 -3.33 -8.29 0.02
C PHE A 109 -4.69 -7.65 -0.28
N TRP A 110 -5.77 -8.24 0.24
CA TRP A 110 -7.12 -7.71 0.08
C TRP A 110 -7.23 -6.29 0.65
N LEU A 111 -6.79 -6.07 1.88
CA LEU A 111 -6.80 -4.74 2.50
C LEU A 111 -5.96 -3.74 1.69
N GLY A 112 -4.75 -4.14 1.25
CA GLY A 112 -3.91 -3.34 0.38
C GLY A 112 -4.61 -2.94 -0.92
N LEU A 113 -5.38 -3.85 -1.52
CA LEU A 113 -6.14 -3.59 -2.74
C LEU A 113 -7.25 -2.58 -2.49
N VAL A 114 -7.95 -2.67 -1.35
CA VAL A 114 -8.97 -1.69 -0.98
C VAL A 114 -8.34 -0.30 -0.77
N VAL A 115 -7.18 -0.21 -0.10
CA VAL A 115 -6.46 1.06 0.06
C VAL A 115 -6.01 1.62 -1.29
N ALA A 116 -5.50 0.78 -2.20
CA ALA A 116 -5.09 1.21 -3.54
C ALA A 116 -6.27 1.76 -4.38
N ARG A 117 -7.45 1.14 -4.30
CA ARG A 117 -8.67 1.63 -4.98
C ARG A 117 -9.10 2.99 -4.45
N ARG A 118 -9.12 3.17 -3.14
CA ARG A 118 -9.42 4.47 -2.49
C ARG A 118 -8.38 5.54 -2.84
N ALA A 119 -7.10 5.19 -2.83
CA ALA A 119 -6.02 6.10 -3.23
C ALA A 119 -6.19 6.55 -4.70
N ARG A 120 -6.65 5.65 -5.58
CA ARG A 120 -6.96 5.98 -6.98
C ARG A 120 -8.10 6.98 -7.07
N GLU A 121 -9.20 6.74 -6.37
CA GLU A 121 -10.35 7.67 -6.33
C GLU A 121 -9.90 9.07 -5.88
N LEU A 122 -9.16 9.16 -4.77
CA LEU A 122 -8.63 10.43 -4.26
C LEU A 122 -7.72 11.15 -5.26
N TYR A 123 -6.83 10.41 -5.93
CA TYR A 123 -5.95 10.98 -6.95
C TYR A 123 -6.74 11.55 -8.13
N GLN A 124 -7.74 10.81 -8.65
CA GLN A 124 -8.57 11.26 -9.75
C GLN A 124 -9.39 12.49 -9.40
N SER A 125 -9.99 12.54 -8.20
CA SER A 125 -10.71 13.73 -7.73
C SER A 125 -9.81 14.97 -7.65
N ALA A 126 -8.57 14.82 -7.17
CA ALA A 126 -7.62 15.94 -7.09
C ALA A 126 -7.18 16.42 -8.49
N LEU A 127 -6.99 15.50 -9.43
CA LEU A 127 -6.63 15.82 -10.81
C LEU A 127 -7.76 16.59 -11.51
N ALA A 128 -9.01 16.13 -11.39
CA ALA A 128 -10.18 16.79 -11.96
C ALA A 128 -10.36 18.22 -11.42
N GLN A 129 -10.19 18.42 -10.11
CA GLN A 129 -10.24 19.76 -9.50
C GLN A 129 -9.16 20.70 -10.04
N ARG A 130 -7.93 20.18 -10.23
CA ARG A 130 -6.83 20.96 -10.82
C ARG A 130 -7.15 21.40 -12.24
N SER A 131 -7.65 20.49 -13.08
CA SER A 131 -8.04 20.81 -14.46
C SER A 131 -9.20 21.80 -14.55
N GLY A 132 -10.17 21.73 -13.63
CA GLY A 132 -11.25 22.72 -13.55
C GLY A 132 -10.75 24.12 -13.18
N SER A 133 -9.79 24.22 -12.26
CA SER A 133 -9.24 25.52 -11.83
C SER A 133 -8.44 26.25 -12.92
N THR A 134 -7.89 25.53 -13.90
CA THR A 134 -7.13 26.13 -15.02
C THR A 134 -8.02 26.67 -16.14
N VAL A 135 -9.31 26.33 -16.18
CA VAL A 135 -10.24 26.73 -17.26
C VAL A 135 -11.04 27.99 -16.89
N VAL A 136 -11.13 28.34 -15.59
CA VAL A 136 -11.98 29.43 -15.08
C VAL A 136 -11.17 30.73 -14.82
N GLU A 137 -10.08 30.98 -15.55
CA GLU A 137 -9.39 32.28 -15.51
C GLU A 137 -9.76 33.13 -16.75
N PRO A 138 -10.92 33.82 -16.76
CA PRO A 138 -11.21 34.83 -17.77
C PRO A 138 -10.44 36.11 -17.46
N ALA A 139 -9.79 36.64 -18.50
CA ALA A 139 -9.06 37.88 -18.51
C ALA A 139 -9.85 39.02 -17.85
N THR A 140 -9.27 39.64 -16.81
CA THR A 140 -9.66 40.99 -16.44
C THR A 140 -9.19 41.91 -17.55
N THR A 141 -10.10 42.19 -18.49
CA THR A 141 -10.01 43.36 -19.37
C THR A 141 -10.18 44.59 -18.47
N GLU A 142 -9.08 45.12 -17.95
CA GLU A 142 -9.03 46.50 -17.48
C GLU A 142 -9.08 47.42 -18.71
N THR A 143 -10.30 47.76 -19.11
CA THR A 143 -10.57 49.03 -19.77
C THR A 143 -11.24 49.93 -18.74
N ARG A 144 -10.47 50.88 -18.18
CA ARG A 144 -10.69 52.33 -18.33
C ARG A 144 -9.85 53.14 -17.36
#